data_AF-A0A4Z2BI34-F1
#
_entry.id   AF-A0A4Z2BI34-F1
#
_cell.length_a   1.000
_cell.length_b   1.000
_cell.length_c   1.000
_cell.angle_alpha   90.00
_cell.angle_beta   90.00
_cell.angle_gamma   90.00
#
_symmetry.space_group_name_H-M   'P 1'
#
loop_
_entity.id
_entity.type
_entity.pdbx_description
1 polymer ?
#
loop_
_entity_poly.entity_id
_entity_poly.type
_entity_poly.pdbx_seq_one_letter_code
_entity_poly.pdbx_strand_id
1 'polypeptide(L)'
;MLNHRLQILSPLLGVSCTEAQRNIQRLKEKLMSMVENREIFPNLHRVLPKSWQMLEELHFKSKDLWLSWWDSARLGLQSGLTEDRLQSALSYLHESGKLLYFEDSLTLKDYVFHNLPRFIEILNVFFQRDESTLLDRLLSEGERGDKGRVSLVIEDEKGENLRVTHLQHLVEGFLQQGLLPSNIIRLLLRPLIQTQQDLHLIMELLEKMGICYCINKSRSKPLNGSTAWYKFPSYISSDEPEVEASSAGSLPLCHFFSVEQLHIQYSFPFLFPPGLFARFSVQINSHVVQRSDGRYQIFAYRGKVPVVISHMPSKGKLQAETLSIASQASLPNIWTAWQAITPLVEELNTLLQEWPGLYYTVQILCSKCLKRGSTSPHAFPGELLSQPRPEGLTEIVCPKNGSERVNVALVYPPMPTALSPSPK
;
A
#
# COMPACT_ATOMS: atom_id res chain seq x y z
N MET A 1 23.67 0.75 10.57
CA MET A 1 24.55 1.04 9.41
C MET A 1 23.77 0.71 8.15
N LEU A 2 23.81 1.57 7.11
CA LEU A 2 23.10 1.35 5.85
C LEU A 2 23.83 0.27 5.04
N ASN A 3 23.31 -0.94 5.00
CA ASN A 3 23.96 -2.05 4.30
C ASN A 3 23.77 -2.05 2.79
N HIS A 4 22.95 -1.12 2.28
CA HIS A 4 22.80 -0.84 0.86
C HIS A 4 22.99 0.66 0.64
N ARG A 5 24.25 1.11 0.66
CA ARG A 5 24.56 2.49 0.26
C ARG A 5 24.22 2.65 -1.21
N LEU A 6 23.47 3.71 -1.55
CA LEU A 6 23.27 4.11 -2.93
C LEU A 6 24.63 4.25 -3.62
N GLN A 7 24.87 3.42 -4.63
CA GLN A 7 26.09 3.48 -5.42
C GLN A 7 25.87 4.42 -6.59
N ILE A 8 26.57 5.56 -6.58
CA ILE A 8 26.60 6.46 -7.73
C ILE A 8 27.63 5.89 -8.71
N LEU A 9 27.16 5.41 -9.86
CA LEU A 9 28.02 4.82 -10.88
C LEU A 9 28.76 5.92 -11.66
N SER A 10 30.09 5.90 -11.55
CA SER A 10 30.98 6.85 -12.23
C SER A 10 31.30 6.42 -13.68
N PRO A 11 31.55 7.35 -14.62
CA PRO A 11 31.42 8.81 -14.48
C PRO A 11 29.97 9.29 -14.64
N LEU A 12 29.64 10.42 -14.02
CA LEU A 12 28.39 11.12 -14.29
C LEU A 12 28.40 11.67 -15.73
N LEU A 13 27.37 11.32 -16.50
CA LEU A 13 27.22 11.76 -17.88
C LEU A 13 26.20 12.89 -17.97
N GLY A 14 26.63 14.07 -18.40
CA GLY A 14 25.72 15.17 -18.75
C GLY A 14 25.11 14.91 -20.13
N VAL A 15 23.80 14.73 -20.21
CA VAL A 15 23.07 14.46 -21.45
C VAL A 15 22.26 15.70 -21.85
N SER A 16 22.22 16.01 -23.15
CA SER A 16 21.42 17.11 -23.69
C SER A 16 20.59 16.66 -24.89
N CYS A 17 19.35 17.15 -24.97
CA CYS A 17 18.44 16.95 -26.09
C CYS A 17 18.52 18.06 -27.17
N THR A 18 19.45 19.02 -27.02
CA THR A 18 19.72 20.05 -28.04
C THR A 18 20.38 19.44 -29.29
N GLU A 19 20.45 20.18 -30.40
CA GLU A 19 20.84 19.72 -31.76
C GLU A 19 22.05 18.78 -31.85
N ALA A 20 22.97 18.80 -30.88
CA ALA A 20 24.13 17.91 -30.83
C ALA A 20 23.91 16.55 -30.13
N GLN A 21 22.71 16.24 -29.61
CA GLN A 21 22.39 14.98 -28.88
C GLN A 21 23.51 14.53 -27.94
N ARG A 22 24.04 15.50 -27.18
CA ARG A 22 25.34 15.35 -26.52
C ARG A 22 25.31 14.18 -25.54
N ASN A 23 26.29 13.28 -25.68
CA ASN A 23 26.52 12.12 -24.82
C ASN A 23 25.40 11.05 -24.78
N ILE A 24 24.37 11.11 -25.65
CA ILE A 24 23.34 10.06 -25.69
C ILE A 24 23.95 8.70 -26.07
N GLN A 25 24.81 8.67 -27.08
CA GLN A 25 25.50 7.45 -27.49
C GLN A 25 26.40 6.88 -26.38
N ARG A 26 27.13 7.76 -25.68
CA ARG A 26 27.96 7.38 -24.53
C ARG A 26 27.15 6.85 -23.35
N LEU A 27 25.95 7.39 -23.14
CA LEU A 27 25.00 6.85 -22.16
C LEU A 27 24.56 5.43 -22.56
N LYS A 28 24.21 5.21 -23.83
CA LYS A 28 23.82 3.89 -24.34
C LYS A 28 24.95 2.88 -24.15
N GLU A 29 26.17 3.21 -24.55
CA GLU A 29 27.36 2.37 -24.36
C GLU A 29 27.61 2.07 -22.88
N LYS A 30 27.48 3.08 -22.02
CA LYS A 30 27.64 2.89 -20.58
C LYS A 30 26.57 1.95 -20.02
N LEU A 31 25.30 2.12 -20.39
CA LEU A 31 24.21 1.23 -19.96
C LEU A 31 24.46 -0.22 -20.41
N MET A 32 24.91 -0.43 -21.65
CA MET A 32 25.28 -1.76 -22.13
C MET A 32 26.45 -2.36 -21.34
N SER A 33 27.51 -1.59 -21.10
CA SER A 33 28.65 -2.06 -20.27
C SER A 33 28.25 -2.34 -18.81
N MET A 34 27.24 -1.64 -18.30
CA MET A 34 26.71 -1.88 -16.96
C MET A 34 25.94 -3.21 -16.92
N VAL A 35 25.11 -3.48 -17.93
CA VAL A 35 24.38 -4.75 -18.06
C VAL A 35 25.32 -5.95 -18.12
N GLU A 36 26.52 -5.77 -18.69
CA GLU A 36 27.58 -6.80 -18.74
C GLU A 36 28.36 -6.95 -17.41
N ASN A 37 28.18 -6.03 -16.45
CA ASN A 37 28.86 -6.11 -15.16
C ASN A 37 28.14 -7.10 -14.22
N ARG A 38 28.79 -8.23 -13.96
CA ARG A 38 28.29 -9.32 -13.10
C ARG A 38 28.13 -8.94 -11.63
N GLU A 39 28.87 -7.95 -11.14
CA GLU A 39 28.79 -7.52 -9.74
C GLU A 39 27.56 -6.64 -9.50
N ILE A 40 27.18 -5.83 -10.50
CA ILE A 40 26.04 -4.92 -10.40
C ILE A 40 24.74 -5.63 -10.77
N PHE A 41 24.75 -6.45 -11.82
CA PHE A 41 23.58 -7.20 -12.29
C PHE A 41 23.88 -8.71 -12.39
N PRO A 42 24.08 -9.40 -11.25
CA PRO A 42 24.36 -10.83 -11.24
C PRO A 42 23.22 -11.65 -11.88
N ASN A 43 21.97 -11.21 -11.70
CA ASN A 43 20.79 -11.90 -12.22
C ASN A 43 20.71 -11.92 -13.76
N LEU A 44 21.25 -10.90 -14.44
CA LEU A 44 21.25 -10.85 -15.91
C LEU A 44 22.21 -11.88 -16.53
N HIS A 45 23.20 -12.33 -15.77
CA HIS A 45 24.19 -13.33 -16.20
C HIS A 45 23.87 -14.73 -15.72
N ARG A 46 22.75 -14.91 -15.01
CA ARG A 46 22.29 -16.21 -14.54
C ARG A 46 21.92 -17.06 -15.75
N VAL A 47 22.55 -18.22 -15.88
CA VAL A 47 22.17 -19.20 -16.92
C VAL A 47 20.81 -19.80 -16.53
N LEU A 48 19.80 -19.56 -17.37
CA LEU A 48 18.46 -20.10 -17.16
C LEU A 48 18.27 -21.40 -17.95
N PRO A 49 17.55 -22.39 -17.41
CA PRO A 49 17.15 -23.56 -18.16
C PRO A 49 16.27 -23.17 -19.36
N LYS A 50 16.47 -23.83 -20.51
CA LYS A 50 15.62 -23.61 -21.71
C LYS A 50 14.14 -23.85 -21.44
N SER A 51 13.81 -24.75 -20.52
CA SER A 51 12.44 -25.02 -20.09
C SER A 51 11.77 -23.79 -19.47
N TRP A 52 12.51 -22.92 -18.77
CA TRP A 52 11.95 -21.72 -18.16
C TRP A 52 11.61 -20.66 -19.21
N GLN A 53 12.48 -20.50 -20.21
CA GLN A 53 12.21 -19.64 -21.36
C GLN A 53 11.00 -20.15 -22.16
N MET A 54 10.92 -21.46 -22.41
CA MET A 54 9.78 -22.06 -23.09
C MET A 54 8.48 -21.86 -22.30
N LEU A 55 8.53 -21.95 -20.96
CA LEU A 55 7.40 -21.66 -20.09
C LEU A 55 6.92 -20.20 -20.23
N GLU A 56 7.84 -19.24 -20.24
CA GLU A 56 7.54 -17.81 -20.47
C GLU A 56 6.83 -17.61 -21.81
N GLU A 57 7.38 -18.18 -22.88
CA GLU A 57 6.80 -18.08 -24.23
C GLU A 57 5.40 -18.69 -24.33
N LEU A 58 5.16 -19.81 -23.63
CA LEU A 58 3.85 -20.46 -23.57
C LEU A 58 2.82 -19.60 -22.82
N HIS A 59 3.21 -18.98 -21.71
CA HIS A 59 2.33 -18.04 -20.99
C HIS A 59 1.99 -16.82 -21.85
N PHE A 60 2.94 -16.28 -22.61
CA PHE A 60 2.72 -15.12 -23.46
C PHE A 60 1.74 -15.38 -24.62
N LYS A 61 1.61 -16.64 -25.08
CA LYS A 61 0.66 -17.02 -26.14
C LYS A 61 -0.79 -17.01 -25.68
N SER A 62 -1.05 -17.14 -24.38
CA SER A 62 -2.41 -17.08 -23.85
C SER A 62 -2.95 -15.64 -23.92
N LYS A 63 -4.21 -15.49 -24.31
CA LYS A 63 -4.92 -14.19 -24.34
C LYS A 63 -5.70 -13.89 -23.07
N ASP A 64 -5.77 -14.87 -22.17
CA ASP A 64 -6.50 -14.74 -20.91
C ASP A 64 -5.82 -13.70 -20.02
N LEU A 65 -6.56 -13.22 -19.02
CA LEU A 65 -6.04 -12.26 -18.05
C LEU A 65 -5.08 -12.92 -17.05
N TRP A 66 -5.38 -14.18 -16.73
CA TRP A 66 -4.67 -15.04 -15.79
C TRP A 66 -4.88 -16.50 -16.19
N LEU A 67 -4.06 -17.39 -15.64
CA LEU A 67 -4.21 -18.85 -15.75
C LEU A 67 -4.38 -19.44 -14.37
N SER A 68 -5.16 -20.52 -14.24
CA SER A 68 -5.16 -21.27 -12.98
C SER A 68 -3.80 -21.97 -12.80
N TRP A 69 -3.47 -22.33 -11.56
CA TRP A 69 -2.28 -23.12 -11.25
C TRP A 69 -2.21 -24.38 -12.12
N TRP A 70 -3.33 -25.08 -12.28
CA TRP A 70 -3.41 -26.30 -13.09
C TRP A 70 -3.14 -26.04 -14.57
N ASP A 71 -3.61 -24.92 -15.11
CA ASP A 71 -3.34 -24.56 -16.50
C ASP A 71 -1.85 -24.22 -16.69
N SER A 72 -1.28 -23.45 -15.76
CA SER A 72 0.14 -23.15 -15.72
C SER A 72 0.99 -24.41 -15.57
N ALA A 73 0.57 -25.38 -14.75
CA ALA A 73 1.26 -26.66 -14.57
C ALA A 73 1.25 -27.51 -15.84
N ARG A 74 0.17 -27.46 -16.64
CA ARG A 74 0.16 -28.10 -17.96
C ARG A 74 1.16 -27.44 -18.92
N LEU A 75 1.29 -26.12 -18.90
CA LEU A 75 2.33 -25.42 -19.66
C LEU A 75 3.74 -25.78 -19.15
N GLY A 76 3.90 -25.92 -17.83
CA GLY A 76 5.09 -26.44 -17.16
C GLY A 76 5.52 -27.78 -17.74
N LEU A 77 4.60 -28.75 -17.75
CA LEU A 77 4.87 -30.08 -18.29
C LEU A 77 5.23 -30.04 -19.79
N GLN A 78 4.54 -29.21 -20.58
CA GLN A 78 4.86 -29.00 -22.01
C GLN A 78 6.25 -28.40 -22.22
N SER A 79 6.71 -27.57 -21.29
CA SER A 79 8.07 -27.00 -21.30
C SER A 79 9.15 -27.95 -20.76
N GLY A 80 8.76 -29.15 -20.30
CA GLY A 80 9.66 -30.15 -19.72
C GLY A 80 9.97 -29.94 -18.24
N LEU A 81 9.11 -29.24 -17.50
CA LEU A 81 9.24 -29.04 -16.05
C LEU A 81 8.43 -30.06 -15.26
N THR A 82 8.99 -30.48 -14.14
CA THR A 82 8.28 -31.16 -13.05
C THR A 82 7.62 -30.13 -12.14
N GLU A 83 6.68 -30.57 -11.29
CA GLU A 83 5.90 -29.69 -10.42
C GLU A 83 6.78 -28.89 -9.44
N ASP A 84 7.78 -29.52 -8.83
CA ASP A 84 8.75 -28.86 -7.93
C ASP A 84 9.57 -27.77 -8.63
N ARG A 85 9.86 -27.96 -9.92
CA ARG A 85 10.61 -27.00 -10.73
C ARG A 85 9.74 -25.88 -11.29
N LEU A 86 8.45 -26.12 -11.45
CA LEU A 86 7.49 -25.10 -11.89
C LEU A 86 7.41 -23.96 -10.89
N GLN A 87 7.29 -24.28 -9.60
CA GLN A 87 7.20 -23.26 -8.56
C GLN A 87 8.43 -22.35 -8.57
N SER A 88 9.64 -22.94 -8.60
CA SER A 88 10.89 -22.18 -8.72
C SER A 88 10.96 -21.30 -9.98
N ALA A 89 10.43 -21.79 -11.11
CA ALA A 89 10.37 -21.04 -12.35
C ALA A 89 9.40 -19.87 -12.26
N LEU A 90 8.21 -20.06 -11.68
CA LEU A 90 7.21 -19.02 -11.49
C LEU A 90 7.68 -17.94 -10.51
N SER A 91 8.33 -18.31 -9.40
CA SER A 91 8.94 -17.34 -8.47
C SER A 91 9.99 -16.49 -9.18
N TYR A 92 10.85 -17.09 -10.01
CA TYR A 92 11.83 -16.34 -10.80
C TYR A 92 11.16 -15.40 -11.82
N LEU A 93 10.13 -15.87 -12.52
CA LEU A 93 9.38 -15.04 -13.48
C LEU A 93 8.62 -13.90 -12.78
N HIS A 94 8.19 -14.12 -11.53
CA HIS A 94 7.61 -13.09 -10.68
C HIS A 94 8.65 -12.04 -10.26
N GLU A 95 9.79 -12.47 -9.72
CA GLU A 95 10.89 -11.59 -9.31
C GLU A 95 11.46 -10.76 -10.46
N SER A 96 11.46 -11.31 -11.67
CA SER A 96 11.90 -10.62 -12.89
C SER A 96 10.82 -9.76 -13.55
N GLY A 97 9.62 -9.70 -12.98
CA GLY A 97 8.51 -8.87 -13.46
C GLY A 97 7.90 -9.32 -14.78
N LYS A 98 8.02 -10.61 -15.12
CA LYS A 98 7.44 -11.21 -16.34
C LYS A 98 5.98 -11.62 -16.15
N LEU A 99 5.62 -11.98 -14.92
CA LEU A 99 4.26 -12.32 -14.49
C LEU A 99 4.08 -11.96 -13.00
N LEU A 100 2.86 -12.06 -12.47
CA LEU A 100 2.61 -11.98 -11.03
C LEU A 100 2.11 -13.32 -10.49
N TYR A 101 2.76 -13.80 -9.42
CA TYR A 101 2.42 -15.02 -8.72
C TYR A 101 2.61 -14.81 -7.21
N PHE A 102 1.58 -15.07 -6.42
CA PHE A 102 1.56 -14.76 -4.99
C PHE A 102 1.38 -16.04 -4.16
N GLU A 103 2.47 -16.74 -3.88
CA GLU A 103 2.49 -17.97 -3.09
C GLU A 103 1.89 -17.78 -1.67
N ASP A 104 2.19 -16.64 -1.04
CA ASP A 104 1.75 -16.34 0.34
C ASP A 104 0.27 -15.98 0.45
N SER A 105 -0.46 -15.88 -0.67
CA SER A 105 -1.87 -15.51 -0.67
C SER A 105 -2.77 -16.74 -0.64
N LEU A 106 -3.74 -16.77 0.27
CA LEU A 106 -4.69 -17.88 0.36
C LEU A 106 -5.53 -18.06 -0.92
N THR A 107 -5.84 -16.97 -1.62
CA THR A 107 -6.68 -16.94 -2.82
C THR A 107 -5.86 -16.86 -4.09
N LEU A 108 -4.83 -16.01 -4.13
CA LEU A 108 -4.08 -15.73 -5.36
C LEU A 108 -3.03 -16.78 -5.69
N LYS A 109 -2.63 -17.65 -4.75
CA LYS A 109 -1.65 -18.74 -5.00
C LYS A 109 -2.10 -19.74 -6.07
N ASP A 110 -3.40 -19.83 -6.32
CA ASP A 110 -3.99 -20.74 -7.30
C ASP A 110 -4.07 -20.12 -8.71
N TYR A 111 -3.52 -18.91 -8.89
CA TYR A 111 -3.63 -18.14 -10.13
C TYR A 111 -2.30 -17.48 -10.53
N VAL A 112 -2.02 -17.45 -11.83
CA VAL A 112 -0.82 -16.86 -12.43
C VAL A 112 -1.24 -15.73 -13.37
N PHE A 113 -0.93 -14.49 -13.01
CA PHE A 113 -1.24 -13.31 -13.83
C PHE A 113 -0.11 -13.06 -14.81
N HIS A 114 -0.23 -13.64 -16.01
CA HIS A 114 0.79 -13.52 -17.06
C HIS A 114 0.55 -12.34 -18.01
N ASN A 115 -0.69 -11.85 -18.14
CA ASN A 115 -1.05 -10.78 -19.07
C ASN A 115 -0.90 -9.40 -18.42
N LEU A 116 0.35 -9.05 -18.11
CA LEU A 116 0.67 -7.77 -17.47
C LEU A 116 0.24 -6.53 -18.28
N PRO A 117 0.32 -6.51 -19.63
CA PRO A 117 -0.19 -5.37 -20.40
C PRO A 117 -1.68 -5.09 -20.15
N ARG A 118 -2.51 -6.13 -20.16
CA ARG A 118 -3.95 -6.00 -19.87
C ARG A 118 -4.20 -5.60 -18.42
N PHE A 119 -3.37 -6.07 -17.49
CA PHE A 119 -3.45 -5.61 -16.09
C PHE A 119 -3.06 -4.13 -15.94
N ILE A 120 -2.07 -3.64 -16.68
CA ILE A 120 -1.71 -2.22 -16.70
C ILE A 120 -2.88 -1.38 -17.25
N GLU A 121 -3.60 -1.85 -18.27
CA GLU A 121 -4.82 -1.19 -18.75
C GLU A 121 -5.88 -1.08 -17.66
N ILE A 122 -6.06 -2.14 -16.85
CA ILE A 122 -6.96 -2.12 -15.68
C ILE A 122 -6.51 -1.07 -14.66
N LEU A 123 -5.21 -1.02 -14.33
CA LEU A 123 -4.66 -0.01 -13.44
C LEU A 123 -4.90 1.41 -13.97
N ASN A 124 -4.71 1.63 -15.27
CA ASN A 124 -4.90 2.93 -15.90
C ASN A 124 -6.35 3.44 -15.76
N VAL A 125 -7.35 2.56 -15.75
CA VAL A 125 -8.74 2.96 -15.46
C VAL A 125 -8.86 3.56 -14.05
N PHE A 126 -8.24 2.92 -13.05
CA PHE A 126 -8.26 3.39 -11.67
C PHE A 126 -7.25 4.49 -11.36
N PHE A 127 -6.38 4.90 -12.29
CA PHE A 127 -5.53 6.08 -12.12
C PHE A 127 -5.99 7.26 -12.98
N GLN A 128 -7.08 7.09 -13.74
CA GLN A 128 -7.68 8.15 -14.51
C GLN A 128 -8.32 9.19 -13.59
N ARG A 129 -7.96 10.47 -13.80
CA ARG A 129 -8.48 11.60 -13.00
C ARG A 129 -9.46 12.50 -13.75
N ASP A 130 -9.63 12.26 -15.05
CA ASP A 130 -10.59 12.99 -15.85
C ASP A 130 -11.97 12.33 -15.76
N GLU A 131 -12.92 13.11 -15.24
CA GLU A 131 -14.32 12.72 -15.08
C GLU A 131 -14.96 12.35 -16.43
N SER A 132 -14.69 13.13 -17.47
CA SER A 132 -15.31 12.93 -18.78
C SER A 132 -14.93 11.57 -19.38
N THR A 133 -13.64 11.20 -19.34
CA THR A 133 -13.18 9.88 -19.78
C THR A 133 -13.82 8.72 -18.99
N LEU A 134 -14.01 8.87 -17.68
CA LEU A 134 -14.63 7.82 -16.85
C LEU A 134 -16.12 7.66 -17.17
N LEU A 135 -16.82 8.78 -17.36
CA LEU A 135 -18.23 8.78 -17.77
C LEU A 135 -18.41 8.23 -19.18
N ASP A 136 -17.55 8.61 -20.13
CA ASP A 136 -17.61 8.10 -21.51
C ASP A 136 -17.45 6.58 -21.54
N ARG A 137 -16.57 5.99 -20.72
CA ARG A 137 -16.47 4.53 -20.58
C ARG A 137 -17.75 3.91 -20.03
N LEU A 138 -18.35 4.50 -19.00
CA LEU A 138 -19.60 3.99 -18.42
C LEU A 138 -20.78 4.08 -19.40
N LEU A 139 -20.84 5.17 -20.18
CA LEU A 139 -21.94 5.43 -21.12
C LEU A 139 -21.80 4.61 -22.41
N SER A 140 -20.60 4.50 -22.97
CA SER A 140 -20.34 3.72 -24.20
C SER A 140 -20.64 2.23 -24.04
N GLU A 141 -20.53 1.69 -22.83
CA GLU A 141 -20.93 0.31 -22.52
C GLU A 141 -22.45 0.16 -22.33
N GLY A 142 -23.16 1.23 -21.94
CA GLY A 142 -24.62 1.25 -21.90
C GLY A 142 -25.26 1.14 -23.29
N GLU A 143 -24.54 1.49 -24.35
CA GLU A 143 -25.04 1.47 -25.74
C GLU A 143 -24.81 0.12 -26.47
N ARG A 144 -23.95 -0.77 -25.94
CA ARG A 144 -23.66 -2.09 -26.54
C ARG A 144 -24.54 -3.23 -26.02
N GLY A 145 -25.55 -2.93 -25.21
CA GLY A 145 -26.61 -3.86 -24.87
C GLY A 145 -27.42 -4.29 -26.11
N ASP A 146 -27.70 -5.57 -26.19
CA ASP A 146 -28.32 -6.29 -27.31
C ASP A 146 -29.46 -5.52 -28.04
N LYS A 147 -29.33 -5.39 -29.36
CA LYS A 147 -30.34 -4.96 -30.35
C LYS A 147 -31.38 -3.90 -29.92
N GLY A 148 -31.09 -2.64 -30.25
CA GLY A 148 -32.10 -1.76 -30.86
C GLY A 148 -33.19 -1.22 -29.93
N ARG A 149 -32.90 -1.01 -28.65
CA ARG A 149 -33.68 -0.09 -27.80
C ARG A 149 -32.73 0.84 -27.08
N VAL A 150 -32.74 2.10 -27.49
CA VAL A 150 -32.18 3.23 -26.74
C VAL A 150 -32.90 3.26 -25.39
N SER A 151 -32.28 2.68 -24.39
CA SER A 151 -32.72 2.84 -23.02
C SER A 151 -31.50 2.68 -22.15
N LEU A 152 -31.18 3.75 -21.42
CA LEU A 152 -30.28 3.80 -20.29
C LEU A 152 -30.73 2.74 -19.26
N VAL A 153 -30.41 1.47 -19.50
CA VAL A 153 -30.92 0.36 -18.68
C VAL A 153 -29.75 -0.57 -18.39
N ILE A 154 -28.95 -0.13 -17.43
CA ILE A 154 -28.09 -1.02 -16.67
C ILE A 154 -28.93 -1.47 -15.47
N GLU A 155 -29.42 -2.71 -15.51
CA GLU A 155 -30.13 -3.33 -14.40
C GLU A 155 -29.13 -3.58 -13.25
N ASP A 156 -29.31 -2.91 -12.12
CA ASP A 156 -28.79 -3.38 -10.83
C ASP A 156 -29.47 -4.73 -10.48
N GLU A 157 -28.94 -5.50 -9.52
CA GLU A 157 -29.54 -6.77 -9.05
C GLU A 157 -30.98 -6.59 -8.50
N LYS A 158 -31.48 -5.35 -8.43
CA LYS A 158 -32.83 -4.94 -8.03
C LYS A 158 -33.68 -4.29 -9.14
N GLY A 159 -33.20 -4.23 -10.38
CA GLY A 159 -33.98 -3.70 -11.52
C GLY A 159 -34.19 -2.18 -11.52
N GLU A 160 -33.40 -1.41 -10.79
CA GLU A 160 -33.48 0.06 -10.82
C GLU A 160 -32.61 0.66 -11.94
N ASN A 161 -33.22 1.51 -12.77
CA ASN A 161 -32.57 2.20 -13.88
C ASN A 161 -31.50 3.19 -13.37
N LEU A 162 -30.21 2.92 -13.60
CA LEU A 162 -29.12 3.86 -13.28
C LEU A 162 -29.20 5.06 -14.24
N ARG A 163 -29.76 6.18 -13.76
CA ARG A 163 -29.80 7.44 -14.51
C ARG A 163 -28.39 8.00 -14.70
N VAL A 164 -28.14 8.71 -15.81
CA VAL A 164 -26.85 9.39 -16.10
C VAL A 164 -26.39 10.27 -14.94
N THR A 165 -27.33 10.97 -14.28
CA THR A 165 -27.05 11.81 -13.11
C THR A 165 -26.53 11.02 -11.92
N HIS A 166 -26.94 9.75 -11.77
CA HIS A 166 -26.43 8.88 -10.71
C HIS A 166 -25.01 8.40 -11.00
N LEU A 167 -24.70 8.06 -12.26
CA LEU A 167 -23.34 7.71 -12.68
C LEU A 167 -22.38 8.89 -12.51
N GLN A 168 -22.81 10.11 -12.87
CA GLN A 168 -22.07 11.34 -12.60
C GLN A 168 -21.74 11.50 -11.13
N HIS A 169 -22.74 11.36 -10.25
CA HIS A 169 -22.52 11.49 -8.82
C HIS A 169 -21.56 10.42 -8.26
N LEU A 170 -21.61 9.20 -8.78
CA LEU A 170 -20.68 8.13 -8.39
C LEU A 170 -19.24 8.39 -8.86
N VAL A 171 -19.06 8.90 -10.07
CA VAL A 171 -17.71 9.27 -10.57
C VAL A 171 -17.17 10.46 -9.80
N GLU A 172 -17.99 11.48 -9.53
CA GLU A 172 -17.60 12.61 -8.70
C GLU A 172 -17.20 12.16 -7.28
N GLY A 173 -18.02 11.29 -6.66
CA GLY A 173 -17.72 10.68 -5.37
C GLY A 173 -16.44 9.85 -5.39
N PHE A 174 -16.15 9.13 -6.48
CA PHE A 174 -14.88 8.44 -6.66
C PHE A 174 -13.70 9.41 -6.76
N LEU A 175 -13.82 10.49 -7.54
CA LEU A 175 -12.74 11.45 -7.72
C LEU A 175 -12.44 12.27 -6.45
N GLN A 176 -13.44 12.49 -5.60
CA GLN A 176 -13.28 13.26 -4.36
C GLN A 176 -12.94 12.39 -3.14
N GLN A 177 -13.63 11.24 -3.00
CA GLN A 177 -13.58 10.39 -1.81
C GLN A 177 -12.94 9.02 -2.09
N GLY A 178 -12.67 8.66 -3.35
CA GLY A 178 -12.11 7.36 -3.70
C GLY A 178 -13.06 6.18 -3.47
N LEU A 179 -14.38 6.37 -3.52
CA LEU A 179 -15.35 5.30 -3.28
C LEU A 179 -15.98 4.81 -4.58
N LEU A 180 -15.97 3.48 -4.80
CA LEU A 180 -16.69 2.85 -5.91
C LEU A 180 -17.38 1.55 -5.47
N PRO A 181 -18.63 1.32 -5.89
CA PRO A 181 -19.30 0.04 -5.68
C PRO A 181 -18.89 -0.99 -6.75
N SER A 182 -18.95 -2.27 -6.39
CA SER A 182 -18.44 -3.38 -7.21
C SER A 182 -19.10 -3.50 -8.58
N ASN A 183 -20.38 -3.18 -8.69
CA ASN A 183 -21.13 -3.17 -9.94
C ASN A 183 -20.59 -2.09 -10.91
N ILE A 184 -20.27 -0.90 -10.41
CA ILE A 184 -19.70 0.18 -11.22
C ILE A 184 -18.27 -0.13 -11.63
N ILE A 185 -17.47 -0.72 -10.73
CA ILE A 185 -16.13 -1.21 -11.08
C ILE A 185 -16.21 -2.22 -12.24
N ARG A 186 -17.17 -3.15 -12.18
CA ARG A 186 -17.36 -4.12 -13.26
C ARG A 186 -17.64 -3.45 -14.60
N LEU A 187 -18.43 -2.38 -14.61
CA LEU A 187 -18.74 -1.62 -15.82
C LEU A 187 -17.51 -0.86 -16.34
N LEU A 188 -16.78 -0.17 -15.45
CA LEU A 188 -15.55 0.54 -15.79
C LEU A 188 -14.47 -0.37 -16.39
N LEU A 189 -14.42 -1.62 -15.93
CA LEU A 189 -13.44 -2.61 -16.39
C LEU A 189 -13.90 -3.41 -17.60
N ARG A 190 -15.10 -3.21 -18.15
CA ARG A 190 -15.45 -3.81 -19.45
C ARG A 190 -14.75 -3.01 -20.57
N PRO A 191 -14.17 -3.67 -21.59
CA PRO A 191 -14.12 -5.11 -21.87
C PRO A 191 -12.89 -5.84 -21.28
N LEU A 192 -12.08 -5.18 -20.45
CA LEU A 192 -10.85 -5.73 -19.88
C LEU A 192 -11.11 -6.97 -19.02
N ILE A 193 -12.27 -7.07 -18.38
CA ILE A 193 -12.73 -8.28 -17.68
C ILE A 193 -14.00 -8.83 -18.32
N GLN A 194 -14.17 -10.15 -18.30
CA GLN A 194 -15.31 -10.82 -18.94
C GLN A 194 -16.25 -11.45 -17.89
N THR A 195 -15.67 -12.13 -16.91
CA THR A 195 -16.41 -12.92 -15.92
C THR A 195 -16.49 -12.23 -14.56
N GLN A 196 -17.40 -12.71 -13.70
CA GLN A 196 -17.45 -12.28 -12.29
C GLN A 196 -16.19 -12.76 -11.52
N GLN A 197 -15.62 -13.90 -11.93
CA GLN A 197 -14.38 -14.41 -11.37
C GLN A 197 -13.20 -13.49 -11.68
N ASP A 198 -13.12 -12.95 -12.90
CA ASP A 198 -12.10 -11.95 -13.26
C ASP A 198 -12.18 -10.74 -12.35
N LEU A 199 -13.39 -10.20 -12.12
CA LEU A 199 -13.59 -9.08 -11.19
C LEU A 199 -13.07 -9.44 -9.80
N HIS A 200 -13.48 -10.59 -9.26
CA HIS A 200 -13.08 -11.00 -7.92
C HIS A 200 -11.55 -11.11 -7.78
N LEU A 201 -10.88 -11.78 -8.72
CA LEU A 201 -9.43 -11.96 -8.71
C LEU A 201 -8.67 -10.65 -8.90
N ILE A 202 -9.16 -9.77 -9.77
CA ILE A 202 -8.58 -8.44 -9.94
C ILE A 202 -8.73 -7.61 -8.67
N MET A 203 -9.90 -7.63 -8.01
CA MET A 203 -10.05 -6.90 -6.75
C MET A 203 -9.14 -7.45 -5.65
N GLU A 204 -9.01 -8.78 -5.51
CA GLU A 204 -8.06 -9.38 -4.56
C GLU A 204 -6.60 -9.01 -4.91
N LEU A 205 -6.24 -8.95 -6.19
CA LEU A 205 -4.91 -8.51 -6.64
C LEU A 205 -4.66 -7.03 -6.31
N LEU A 206 -5.63 -6.15 -6.58
CA LEU A 206 -5.54 -4.72 -6.25
C LEU A 206 -5.44 -4.48 -4.74
N GLU A 207 -6.16 -5.28 -3.94
CA GLU A 207 -6.00 -5.28 -2.47
C GLU A 207 -4.60 -5.71 -2.06
N LYS A 208 -4.09 -6.81 -2.62
CA LYS A 208 -2.73 -7.31 -2.34
C LYS A 208 -1.64 -6.30 -2.72
N MET A 209 -1.84 -5.54 -3.79
CA MET A 209 -0.91 -4.49 -4.24
C MET A 209 -1.03 -3.18 -3.45
N GLY A 210 -2.00 -3.05 -2.56
CA GLY A 210 -2.20 -1.84 -1.76
C GLY A 210 -2.88 -0.70 -2.52
N ILE A 211 -3.70 -1.00 -3.54
CA ILE A 211 -4.37 0.01 -4.38
C ILE A 211 -5.73 0.39 -3.83
N CYS A 212 -6.50 -0.60 -3.36
CA CYS A 212 -7.82 -0.39 -2.78
C CYS A 212 -8.10 -1.37 -1.65
N TYR A 213 -9.16 -1.15 -0.89
CA TYR A 213 -9.66 -2.12 0.08
C TYR A 213 -11.19 -2.18 0.07
N CYS A 214 -11.75 -3.37 0.30
CA CYS A 214 -13.17 -3.55 0.51
C CYS A 214 -13.59 -3.11 1.94
N ILE A 215 -14.61 -2.26 2.04
CA ILE A 215 -15.14 -1.74 3.31
C ILE A 215 -16.01 -2.78 4.01
N ASN A 216 -16.79 -3.56 3.24
CA ASN A 216 -17.79 -4.50 3.75
C ASN A 216 -17.36 -5.95 3.57
N LYS A 217 -16.05 -6.26 3.66
CA LYS A 217 -15.54 -7.62 3.43
C LYS A 217 -16.09 -8.54 4.54
N SER A 218 -17.20 -9.23 4.27
CA SER A 218 -17.78 -10.17 5.21
C SER A 218 -16.85 -11.36 5.37
N ARG A 219 -16.33 -11.61 6.58
CA ARG A 219 -15.44 -12.76 6.88
C ARG A 219 -16.13 -14.13 6.68
N SER A 220 -17.45 -14.14 6.55
CA SER A 220 -18.32 -15.27 6.19
C SER A 220 -19.30 -14.77 5.14
N LYS A 221 -19.67 -15.62 4.15
CA LYS A 221 -20.57 -15.33 3.01
C LYS A 221 -21.51 -14.14 3.25
N PRO A 222 -21.62 -13.20 2.30
CA PRO A 222 -22.45 -12.01 2.49
C PRO A 222 -23.88 -12.44 2.85
N LEU A 223 -24.26 -12.11 4.09
CA LEU A 223 -25.66 -12.15 4.50
C LEU A 223 -26.36 -11.06 3.68
N ASN A 224 -27.13 -11.50 2.69
CA ASN A 224 -28.02 -10.70 1.84
C ASN A 224 -27.34 -9.71 0.89
N GLY A 225 -26.96 -10.16 -0.31
CA GLY A 225 -27.01 -9.39 -1.58
C GLY A 225 -26.54 -7.92 -1.57
N SER A 226 -25.67 -7.51 -0.66
CA SER A 226 -25.26 -6.13 -0.49
C SER A 226 -24.05 -5.87 -1.38
N THR A 227 -24.15 -4.90 -2.28
CA THR A 227 -23.06 -4.47 -3.16
C THR A 227 -21.81 -4.14 -2.35
N ALA A 228 -20.69 -4.78 -2.68
CA ALA A 228 -19.42 -4.50 -2.03
C ALA A 228 -18.89 -3.12 -2.45
N TRP A 229 -18.38 -2.35 -1.49
CA TRP A 229 -17.80 -1.04 -1.73
C TRP A 229 -16.29 -1.09 -1.55
N TYR A 230 -15.57 -0.46 -2.47
CA TYR A 230 -14.12 -0.38 -2.46
C TYR A 230 -13.68 1.08 -2.28
N LYS A 231 -12.70 1.27 -1.41
CA LYS A 231 -12.03 2.56 -1.18
C LYS A 231 -10.67 2.56 -1.86
N PHE A 232 -10.36 3.63 -2.57
CA PHE A 232 -9.10 3.91 -3.26
C PHE A 232 -8.41 5.11 -2.59
N PRO A 233 -7.48 4.88 -1.65
CA PRO A 233 -6.88 5.96 -0.86
C PRO A 233 -6.17 7.05 -1.66
N SER A 234 -5.72 6.74 -2.88
CA SER A 234 -5.03 7.69 -3.77
C SER A 234 -5.91 8.84 -4.29
N TYR A 235 -7.23 8.73 -4.16
CA TYR A 235 -8.21 9.73 -4.61
C TYR A 235 -8.74 10.62 -3.49
N ILE A 236 -8.39 10.32 -2.23
CA ILE A 236 -8.89 11.09 -1.09
C ILE A 236 -8.30 12.49 -1.16
N SER A 237 -9.17 13.45 -1.47
CA SER A 237 -8.80 14.85 -1.62
C SER A 237 -9.12 15.69 -0.38
N SER A 238 -10.01 15.21 0.50
CA SER A 238 -10.35 15.87 1.77
C SER A 238 -9.18 15.84 2.74
N ASP A 239 -8.77 17.01 3.24
CA ASP A 239 -7.69 17.12 4.22
C ASP A 239 -8.11 16.61 5.61
N GLU A 240 -9.39 16.69 5.96
CA GLU A 240 -9.92 16.21 7.23
C GLU A 240 -10.66 14.88 7.07
N PRO A 241 -10.39 13.87 7.93
CA PRO A 241 -11.25 12.72 8.06
C PRO A 241 -12.64 13.21 8.51
N GLU A 242 -13.71 12.74 7.87
CA GLU A 242 -15.08 13.02 8.32
C GLU A 242 -15.26 12.42 9.71
N VAL A 243 -15.00 13.24 10.73
CA VAL A 243 -15.31 13.00 12.12
C VAL A 243 -16.26 14.13 12.49
N GLU A 244 -17.48 13.78 12.87
CA GLU A 244 -18.41 14.75 13.46
C GLU A 244 -17.68 15.53 14.57
N ALA A 245 -17.46 16.81 14.30
CA ALA A 245 -17.09 17.88 15.21
C ALA A 245 -16.32 17.48 16.49
N SER A 246 -14.98 17.44 16.43
CA SER A 246 -14.16 17.94 17.55
C SER A 246 -12.71 18.22 17.12
N SER A 247 -12.46 19.49 16.80
CA SER A 247 -11.19 20.22 16.97
C SER A 247 -9.90 19.56 16.44
N ALA A 248 -9.50 19.98 15.24
CA ALA A 248 -8.13 20.20 14.79
C ALA A 248 -7.04 19.32 15.43
N GLY A 249 -6.74 18.17 14.82
CA GLY A 249 -5.49 17.42 15.01
C GLY A 249 -5.23 16.84 16.41
N SER A 250 -6.15 17.03 17.36
CA SER A 250 -6.08 16.44 18.70
C SER A 250 -7.22 15.44 18.87
N LEU A 251 -6.85 14.20 19.20
CA LEU A 251 -7.77 13.16 19.67
C LEU A 251 -8.71 13.74 20.75
N PRO A 252 -10.01 13.37 20.78
CA PRO A 252 -10.94 13.89 21.76
C PRO A 252 -10.42 13.57 23.17
N LEU A 253 -9.96 14.62 23.86
CA LEU A 253 -9.55 14.57 25.25
C LEU A 253 -10.75 14.14 26.10
N CYS A 254 -10.76 12.89 26.54
CA CYS A 254 -11.67 12.45 27.57
C CYS A 254 -11.26 13.17 28.86
N HIS A 255 -11.90 14.31 29.16
CA HIS A 255 -11.58 15.22 30.28
C HIS A 255 -11.66 14.57 31.67
N PHE A 256 -12.10 13.31 31.79
CA PHE A 256 -12.27 12.60 33.05
C PHE A 256 -11.09 11.70 33.45
N PHE A 257 -10.13 11.42 32.56
CA PHE A 257 -8.96 10.59 32.87
C PHE A 257 -7.66 11.22 32.35
N SER A 258 -6.56 11.07 33.10
CA SER A 258 -5.24 11.45 32.59
C SER A 258 -4.83 10.47 31.48
N VAL A 259 -5.11 10.85 30.24
CA VAL A 259 -4.78 10.07 29.05
C VAL A 259 -3.30 10.29 28.73
N GLU A 260 -2.52 9.22 28.61
CA GLU A 260 -1.17 9.26 28.07
C GLU A 260 -1.20 8.95 26.57
N GLN A 261 -0.31 9.58 25.81
CA GLN A 261 -0.19 9.41 24.37
C GLN A 261 1.08 8.62 24.06
N LEU A 262 0.93 7.52 23.33
CA LEU A 262 2.01 6.78 22.69
C LEU A 262 2.10 7.26 21.24
N HIS A 263 3.29 7.64 20.78
CA HIS A 263 3.49 8.23 19.45
C HIS A 263 4.81 7.74 18.86
N ILE A 264 4.72 6.98 17.78
CA ILE A 264 5.87 6.49 17.00
C ILE A 264 5.92 7.28 15.70
N GLN A 265 7.08 7.83 15.37
CA GLN A 265 7.30 8.68 14.20
C GLN A 265 8.41 8.10 13.32
N TYR A 266 8.14 8.01 12.03
CA TYR A 266 9.08 7.73 10.96
C TYR A 266 9.40 9.05 10.26
N SER A 267 10.70 9.34 10.09
CA SER A 267 11.16 10.55 9.42
C SER A 267 11.96 10.20 8.17
N PHE A 268 11.58 10.81 7.05
CA PHE A 268 12.12 10.60 5.71
C PHE A 268 12.78 11.91 5.23
N PRO A 269 14.09 12.11 5.48
CA PRO A 269 14.74 13.39 5.20
C PRO A 269 15.09 13.62 3.73
N PHE A 270 15.13 12.57 2.90
CA PHE A 270 15.52 12.69 1.49
C PHE A 270 14.36 12.40 0.54
N LEU A 271 13.61 11.32 0.78
CA LEU A 271 12.54 10.86 -0.09
C LEU A 271 11.45 10.22 0.75
N PHE A 272 10.24 10.78 0.69
CA PHE A 272 9.04 10.06 1.10
C PHE A 272 8.58 9.18 -0.08
N PRO A 273 8.47 7.85 0.08
CA PRO A 273 8.15 6.99 -1.04
C PRO A 273 6.77 7.32 -1.63
N PRO A 274 6.65 7.53 -2.95
CA PRO A 274 5.37 7.80 -3.58
C PRO A 274 4.37 6.68 -3.31
N GLY A 275 3.18 7.05 -2.84
CA GLY A 275 2.12 6.10 -2.53
C GLY A 275 2.27 5.35 -1.20
N LEU A 276 3.32 5.58 -0.39
CA LEU A 276 3.51 4.90 0.90
C LEU A 276 2.28 5.03 1.79
N PHE A 277 1.77 6.25 1.97
CA PHE A 277 0.60 6.50 2.83
C PHE A 277 -0.67 5.81 2.31
N ALA A 278 -0.88 5.83 0.98
CA ALA A 278 -2.03 5.18 0.36
C ALA A 278 -1.97 3.65 0.51
N ARG A 279 -0.80 3.04 0.27
CA ARG A 279 -0.61 1.59 0.42
C ARG A 279 -0.71 1.15 1.86
N PHE A 280 -0.14 1.93 2.77
CA PHE A 280 -0.28 1.69 4.20
C PHE A 280 -1.75 1.78 4.64
N SER A 281 -2.49 2.77 4.12
CA SER A 281 -3.94 2.90 4.34
C SER A 281 -4.71 1.65 3.94
N VAL A 282 -4.35 1.00 2.82
CA VAL A 282 -4.97 -0.27 2.40
C VAL A 282 -4.65 -1.40 3.38
N GLN A 283 -3.37 -1.57 3.71
CA GLN A 283 -2.90 -2.70 4.52
C GLN A 283 -3.49 -2.71 5.95
N ILE A 284 -3.60 -1.53 6.58
CA ILE A 284 -4.15 -1.42 7.94
C ILE A 284 -5.64 -1.82 8.03
N ASN A 285 -6.36 -1.88 6.91
CA ASN A 285 -7.80 -2.18 6.90
C ASN A 285 -8.14 -3.51 7.59
N SER A 286 -7.25 -4.50 7.48
CA SER A 286 -7.42 -5.80 8.12
C SER A 286 -7.28 -5.78 9.66
N HIS A 287 -6.65 -4.74 10.20
CA HIS A 287 -6.33 -4.58 11.62
C HIS A 287 -7.31 -3.68 12.38
N VAL A 288 -8.17 -2.94 11.68
CA VAL A 288 -9.08 -1.95 12.26
C VAL A 288 -10.54 -2.37 12.10
N VAL A 289 -11.40 -1.87 12.98
CA VAL A 289 -12.84 -2.18 13.01
C VAL A 289 -13.66 -1.04 12.45
N GLN A 290 -13.26 0.20 12.76
CA GLN A 290 -13.88 1.41 12.26
C GLN A 290 -12.76 2.38 11.88
N ARG A 291 -12.95 3.14 10.80
CA ARG A 291 -11.98 4.12 10.33
C ARG A 291 -12.65 5.27 9.58
N SER A 292 -11.98 6.41 9.59
CA SER A 292 -12.26 7.59 8.76
C SER A 292 -10.94 8.06 8.16
N ASP A 293 -10.93 8.23 6.84
CA ASP A 293 -9.72 8.47 6.06
C ASP A 293 -9.75 9.89 5.48
N GLY A 294 -8.74 10.67 5.82
CA GLY A 294 -8.38 11.91 5.16
C GLY A 294 -7.08 11.75 4.36
N ARG A 295 -6.75 12.78 3.58
CA ARG A 295 -5.59 12.80 2.68
C ARG A 295 -4.26 12.60 3.40
N TYR A 296 -4.15 13.14 4.61
CA TYR A 296 -2.92 13.13 5.40
C TYR A 296 -3.11 12.50 6.79
N GLN A 297 -4.32 12.08 7.12
CA GLN A 297 -4.63 11.53 8.43
C GLN A 297 -5.68 10.43 8.33
N ILE A 298 -5.46 9.34 9.04
CA ILE A 298 -6.44 8.27 9.21
C ILE A 298 -6.73 8.16 10.70
N PHE A 299 -8.01 8.25 11.04
CA PHE A 299 -8.50 7.97 12.38
C PHE A 299 -9.16 6.61 12.39
N ALA A 300 -8.72 5.69 13.23
CA ALA A 300 -9.22 4.33 13.26
C ALA A 300 -9.34 3.78 14.67
N TYR A 301 -10.13 2.71 14.83
CA TYR A 301 -10.27 1.95 16.06
C TYR A 301 -9.79 0.52 15.85
N ARG A 302 -8.87 0.07 16.70
CA ARG A 302 -8.55 -1.36 16.84
C ARG A 302 -9.22 -1.89 18.11
N GLY A 303 -10.32 -2.61 17.94
CA GLY A 303 -11.22 -2.93 19.05
C GLY A 303 -11.87 -1.65 19.57
N LYS A 304 -11.58 -1.28 20.83
CA LYS A 304 -12.07 -0.03 21.46
C LYS A 304 -11.00 1.05 21.60
N VAL A 305 -9.80 0.80 21.09
CA VAL A 305 -8.65 1.70 21.27
C VAL A 305 -8.48 2.58 20.03
N PRO A 306 -8.48 3.91 20.18
CA PRO A 306 -8.29 4.81 19.05
C PRO A 306 -6.82 4.81 18.60
N VAL A 307 -6.62 4.88 17.29
CA VAL A 307 -5.33 5.03 16.64
C VAL A 307 -5.43 6.13 15.59
N VAL A 308 -4.44 6.99 15.55
CA VAL A 308 -4.27 8.02 14.54
C VAL A 308 -3.01 7.74 13.76
N ILE A 309 -3.13 7.74 12.44
CA ILE A 309 -2.00 7.67 11.53
C ILE A 309 -1.95 9.02 10.83
N SER A 310 -0.78 9.65 10.78
CA SER A 310 -0.63 10.97 10.17
C SER A 310 0.61 11.06 9.30
N HIS A 311 0.44 11.48 8.05
CA HIS A 311 1.49 11.88 7.13
C HIS A 311 1.60 13.39 7.14
N MET A 312 2.74 13.91 7.58
CA MET A 312 3.04 15.35 7.51
C MET A 312 3.96 15.59 6.32
N PRO A 313 3.46 16.18 5.22
CA PRO A 313 4.29 16.53 4.08
C PRO A 313 5.29 17.63 4.46
N SER A 314 6.38 17.69 3.70
CA SER A 314 7.46 18.63 3.95
C SER A 314 6.99 20.07 3.73
N LYS A 315 7.12 20.93 4.74
CA LYS A 315 6.90 22.38 4.61
C LYS A 315 8.18 23.11 4.18
N GLY A 316 8.82 22.60 3.12
CA GLY A 316 10.03 23.19 2.52
C GLY A 316 11.33 22.41 2.79
N LYS A 317 12.42 22.82 2.15
CA LYS A 317 13.69 22.06 2.01
C LYS A 317 14.38 21.59 3.31
N LEU A 318 13.96 22.07 4.49
CA LEU A 318 14.59 21.79 5.77
C LEU A 318 13.78 20.85 6.68
N GLN A 319 12.53 20.56 6.36
CA GLN A 319 11.69 19.67 7.16
C GLN A 319 11.55 18.33 6.45
N ALA A 320 12.00 17.27 7.11
CA ALA A 320 11.78 15.91 6.67
C ALA A 320 10.27 15.61 6.64
N GLU A 321 9.83 14.84 5.65
CA GLU A 321 8.49 14.28 5.67
C GLU A 321 8.39 13.26 6.80
N THR A 322 7.24 13.21 7.46
CA THR A 322 7.04 12.26 8.56
C THR A 322 5.77 11.47 8.39
N LEU A 323 5.81 10.20 8.80
CA LEU A 323 4.66 9.34 8.96
C LEU A 323 4.63 8.91 10.42
N SER A 324 3.49 9.02 11.08
CA SER A 324 3.40 8.67 12.49
C SER A 324 2.17 7.87 12.83
N ILE A 325 2.29 7.04 13.87
CA ILE A 325 1.24 6.19 14.41
C ILE A 325 1.14 6.53 15.89
N ALA A 326 -0.04 6.97 16.33
CA ALA A 326 -0.29 7.39 17.68
C ALA A 326 -1.54 6.72 18.25
N SER A 327 -1.53 6.46 19.55
CA SER A 327 -2.68 5.94 20.30
C SER A 327 -2.66 6.50 21.71
N GLN A 328 -3.81 6.38 22.36
CA GLN A 328 -4.07 6.99 23.65
C GLN A 328 -4.70 5.97 24.59
N ALA A 329 -4.22 5.96 25.83
CA ALA A 329 -4.77 5.14 26.91
C ALA A 329 -4.41 5.76 28.26
N SER A 330 -5.12 5.37 29.32
CA SER A 330 -4.68 5.68 30.67
C SER A 330 -3.37 4.94 30.98
N LEU A 331 -2.51 5.52 31.82
CA LEU A 331 -1.21 4.91 32.15
C LEU A 331 -1.30 3.43 32.62
N PRO A 332 -2.26 3.04 33.49
CA PRO A 332 -2.42 1.63 33.89
C PRO A 332 -2.76 0.69 32.72
N ASN A 333 -3.41 1.23 31.69
CA ASN A 333 -3.87 0.50 30.51
C ASN A 333 -3.03 0.80 29.27
N ILE A 334 -1.84 1.40 29.39
CA ILE A 334 -1.04 1.77 28.21
C ILE A 334 -0.66 0.56 27.34
N TRP A 335 -0.67 -0.64 27.93
CA TRP A 335 -0.52 -1.89 27.19
C TRP A 335 -1.56 -2.05 26.07
N THR A 336 -2.78 -1.50 26.22
CA THR A 336 -3.81 -1.56 25.16
C THR A 336 -3.45 -0.67 23.96
N ALA A 337 -2.81 0.48 24.21
CA ALA A 337 -2.28 1.35 23.14
C ALA A 337 -1.15 0.64 22.37
N TRP A 338 -0.24 -0.04 23.08
CA TRP A 338 0.77 -0.88 22.43
C TRP A 338 0.15 -1.99 21.60
N GLN A 339 -0.80 -2.75 22.16
CA GLN A 339 -1.53 -3.78 21.42
C GLN A 339 -2.20 -3.21 20.16
N ALA A 340 -2.68 -1.97 20.20
CA ALA A 340 -3.31 -1.31 19.06
C ALA A 340 -2.29 -0.90 17.98
N ILE A 341 -1.14 -0.35 18.35
CA ILE A 341 -0.14 0.19 17.42
C ILE A 341 0.80 -0.89 16.86
N THR A 342 1.20 -1.89 17.65
CA THR A 342 2.25 -2.85 17.27
C THR A 342 1.99 -3.51 15.91
N PRO A 343 0.78 -4.04 15.59
CA PRO A 343 0.54 -4.62 14.27
C PRO A 343 0.68 -3.63 13.12
N LEU A 344 0.35 -2.36 13.34
CA LEU A 344 0.44 -1.31 12.32
C LEU A 344 1.89 -0.89 12.08
N VAL A 345 2.71 -0.90 13.13
CA VAL A 345 4.16 -0.68 13.03
C VAL A 345 4.83 -1.83 12.28
N GLU A 346 4.45 -3.08 12.56
CA GLU A 346 4.94 -4.25 11.86
C GLU A 346 4.58 -4.21 10.37
N GLU A 347 3.35 -3.83 10.05
CA GLU A 347 2.89 -3.69 8.66
C GLU A 347 3.65 -2.58 7.93
N LEU A 348 3.84 -1.42 8.56
CA LEU A 348 4.63 -0.33 7.98
C LEU A 348 6.10 -0.75 7.75
N ASN A 349 6.71 -1.44 8.71
CA ASN A 349 8.09 -1.91 8.56
C ASN A 349 8.25 -2.94 7.44
N THR A 350 7.24 -3.79 7.23
CA THR A 350 7.18 -4.75 6.13
C THR A 350 7.04 -4.02 4.80
N LEU A 351 6.12 -3.06 4.70
CA LEU A 351 5.92 -2.24 3.52
C LEU A 351 7.19 -1.46 3.14
N LEU A 352 7.92 -0.90 4.12
CA LEU A 352 9.16 -0.18 3.88
C LEU A 352 10.29 -1.03 3.28
N GLN A 353 10.22 -2.37 3.35
CA GLN A 353 11.21 -3.24 2.70
C GLN A 353 11.12 -3.19 1.17
N GLU A 354 10.00 -2.73 0.61
CA GLU A 354 9.83 -2.62 -0.84
C GLU A 354 10.63 -1.47 -1.48
N TRP A 355 11.18 -0.56 -0.66
CA TRP A 355 12.08 0.50 -1.13
C TRP A 355 13.50 0.23 -0.62
N PRO A 356 14.26 -0.66 -1.30
CA PRO A 356 15.63 -0.95 -0.90
C PRO A 356 16.50 0.31 -0.95
N GLY A 357 17.26 0.54 0.12
CA GLY A 357 18.11 1.72 0.26
C GLY A 357 17.39 3.00 0.71
N LEU A 358 16.10 2.94 1.02
CA LEU A 358 15.37 4.06 1.59
C LEU A 358 15.95 4.44 2.96
N TYR A 359 16.27 5.73 3.12
CA TYR A 359 16.75 6.27 4.38
C TYR A 359 15.59 6.85 5.19
N TYR A 360 15.35 6.25 6.35
CA TYR A 360 14.40 6.76 7.34
C TYR A 360 14.95 6.56 8.75
N THR A 361 14.41 7.33 9.69
CA THR A 361 14.68 7.15 11.13
C THR A 361 13.37 6.91 11.88
N VAL A 362 13.41 6.05 12.89
CA VAL A 362 12.25 5.75 13.74
C VAL A 362 12.50 6.34 15.12
N GLN A 363 11.49 7.01 15.66
CA GLN A 363 11.58 7.71 16.93
C GLN A 363 10.29 7.50 17.73
N ILE A 364 10.43 7.39 19.06
CA ILE A 364 9.29 7.42 19.98
C ILE A 364 9.24 8.81 20.60
N LEU A 365 8.14 9.54 20.41
CA LEU A 365 8.02 10.90 20.91
C LEU A 365 7.65 10.91 22.39
N CYS A 366 8.31 11.78 23.16
CA CYS A 366 8.08 11.91 24.59
C CYS A 366 6.65 12.37 24.89
N SER A 367 5.87 11.53 25.56
CA SER A 367 4.47 11.81 25.91
C SER A 367 4.31 13.11 26.72
N LYS A 368 5.28 13.42 27.59
CA LYS A 368 5.25 14.62 28.43
C LYS A 368 5.50 15.89 27.63
N CYS A 369 6.42 15.86 26.67
CA CYS A 369 6.61 16.96 25.74
C CYS A 369 5.37 17.20 24.86
N LEU A 370 4.72 16.12 24.41
CA LEU A 370 3.48 16.19 23.63
C LEU A 370 2.33 16.79 24.45
N LYS A 371 2.13 16.35 25.70
CA LYS A 371 1.11 16.90 26.61
C LYS A 371 1.26 18.41 26.87
N ARG A 372 2.49 18.93 26.80
CA ARG A 372 2.77 20.37 26.94
C ARG A 372 2.56 21.16 25.64
N GLY A 373 2.23 20.49 24.54
CA GLY A 373 2.12 21.13 23.22
C GLY A 373 3.49 21.57 22.66
N SER A 374 4.58 20.89 23.03
CA SER A 374 5.90 21.23 22.51
C SER A 374 5.96 21.01 21.00
N THR A 375 6.39 22.02 20.25
CA THR A 375 6.59 21.95 18.79
C THR A 375 7.75 21.06 18.37
N SER A 376 8.61 20.67 19.33
CA SER A 376 9.75 19.79 19.11
C SER A 376 9.86 18.85 20.32
N PRO A 377 9.03 17.81 20.41
CA PRO A 377 9.13 16.84 21.50
C PRO A 377 10.49 16.14 21.48
N HIS A 378 10.97 15.68 22.65
CA HIS A 378 12.14 14.80 22.68
C HIS A 378 11.81 13.49 21.95
N ALA A 379 12.75 13.02 21.12
CA ALA A 379 12.62 11.82 20.33
C ALA A 379 13.55 10.74 20.90
N PHE A 380 12.96 9.72 21.53
CA PHE A 380 13.69 8.54 21.96
C PHE A 380 14.05 7.66 20.75
N PRO A 381 15.19 6.96 20.78
CA PRO A 381 15.62 6.08 19.70
C PRO A 381 14.60 4.97 19.41
N GLY A 382 14.33 4.70 18.13
CA GLY A 382 13.40 3.65 17.69
C GLY A 382 13.89 2.24 18.02
N GLU A 383 15.19 2.05 18.28
CA GLU A 383 15.78 0.80 18.74
C GLU A 383 15.14 0.29 20.05
N LEU A 384 14.52 1.17 20.83
CA LEU A 384 13.82 0.78 22.05
C LEU A 384 12.56 -0.06 21.79
N LEU A 385 12.02 -0.05 20.56
CA LEU A 385 10.88 -0.86 20.16
C LEU A 385 11.17 -2.37 20.14
N SER A 386 12.44 -2.78 20.00
CA SER A 386 12.86 -4.19 20.07
C SER A 386 13.52 -4.56 21.39
N GLN A 387 13.68 -3.62 22.32
CA GLN A 387 14.34 -3.87 23.58
C GLN A 387 13.32 -4.25 24.67
N PRO A 388 13.66 -5.21 25.55
CA PRO A 388 12.86 -5.46 26.74
C PRO A 388 12.91 -4.24 27.67
N ARG A 389 11.88 -4.11 28.50
CA ARG A 389 11.85 -3.09 29.55
C ARG A 389 13.00 -3.29 30.54
N PRO A 390 13.75 -2.24 30.91
CA PRO A 390 14.75 -2.34 31.96
C PRO A 390 14.11 -2.76 33.29
N GLU A 391 14.70 -3.74 33.96
CA GLU A 391 14.21 -4.21 35.26
C GLU A 391 14.40 -3.15 36.36
N GLY A 392 13.41 -3.02 37.24
CA GLY A 392 13.46 -2.09 38.38
C GLY A 392 13.33 -0.60 38.05
N LEU A 393 13.26 -0.23 36.76
CA LEU A 393 13.13 1.16 36.32
C LEU A 393 11.69 1.47 35.94
N THR A 394 11.05 2.40 36.66
CA THR A 394 9.66 2.82 36.39
C THR A 394 9.59 4.07 35.53
N GLU A 395 10.59 4.94 35.62
CA GLU A 395 10.61 6.24 34.96
C GLU A 395 12.01 6.57 34.43
N ILE A 396 12.05 7.31 33.31
CA ILE A 396 13.26 7.90 32.72
C ILE A 396 13.11 9.42 32.65
N VAL A 397 14.23 10.13 32.80
CA VAL A 397 14.22 11.59 32.68
C VAL A 397 14.21 11.98 31.20
N CYS A 398 13.31 12.88 30.82
CA CYS A 398 13.31 13.48 29.48
C CYS A 398 14.58 14.36 29.32
N PRO A 399 15.53 14.01 28.43
CA PRO A 399 16.79 14.76 28.29
C PRO A 399 16.60 16.22 27.90
N LYS A 400 15.51 16.52 27.17
CA LYS A 400 15.19 17.88 26.73
C LYS A 400 14.67 18.78 27.86
N ASN A 401 13.97 18.20 28.83
CA ASN A 401 13.29 18.98 29.88
C ASN A 401 13.93 18.81 31.26
N GLY A 402 14.92 17.91 31.42
CA GLY A 402 15.84 17.74 32.57
C GLY A 402 15.22 17.38 33.93
N SER A 403 13.93 17.65 34.11
CA SER A 403 13.18 17.56 35.36
C SER A 403 11.97 16.64 35.24
N GLU A 404 11.45 16.46 34.02
CA GLU A 404 10.29 15.61 33.77
C GLU A 404 10.65 14.15 33.67
N ARG A 405 9.88 13.34 34.40
CA ARG A 405 9.96 11.89 34.39
C ARG A 405 8.86 11.31 33.49
N VAL A 406 9.28 10.43 32.60
CA VAL A 406 8.44 9.72 31.64
C VAL A 406 8.39 8.26 32.07
N ASN A 407 7.19 7.69 32.20
CA ASN A 407 7.07 6.27 32.56
C ASN A 407 7.66 5.39 31.46
N VAL A 408 8.46 4.39 31.82
CA VAL A 408 9.11 3.49 30.85
C VAL A 408 8.10 2.77 29.95
N ALA A 409 6.88 2.52 30.43
CA ALA A 409 5.83 1.84 29.66
C ALA A 409 5.31 2.68 28.48
N LEU A 410 5.66 3.97 28.40
CA LEU A 410 5.35 4.85 27.25
C LEU A 410 6.46 4.86 26.19
N VAL A 411 7.60 4.21 26.48
CA VAL A 411 8.77 4.16 25.59
C VAL A 411 9.08 2.73 25.17
N TYR A 412 8.95 1.78 26.10
CA TYR A 412 9.22 0.37 25.87
C TYR A 412 7.92 -0.43 25.73
N PRO A 413 7.78 -1.24 24.67
CA PRO A 413 6.63 -2.10 24.52
C PRO A 413 6.59 -3.19 25.62
N PRO A 414 5.40 -3.76 25.92
CA PRO A 414 5.24 -4.78 26.95
C PRO A 414 5.87 -6.13 26.57
N MET A 415 5.94 -6.43 25.27
CA MET A 415 6.79 -7.47 24.69
C MET A 415 7.59 -6.80 23.58
N PRO A 416 8.93 -7.02 23.49
CA PRO A 416 9.72 -6.43 22.43
C PRO A 416 9.15 -6.86 21.09
N THR A 417 8.83 -5.89 20.23
CA THR A 417 8.45 -6.18 18.86
C THR A 417 9.66 -6.83 18.20
N ALA A 418 9.49 -7.99 17.57
CA ALA A 418 10.52 -8.56 16.72
C ALA A 418 10.66 -7.63 15.50
N LEU A 419 11.40 -6.53 15.67
CA LEU A 419 11.86 -5.76 14.53
C LEU A 419 12.67 -6.75 13.69
N SER A 420 12.28 -6.90 12.42
CA SER A 420 13.12 -7.58 11.45
C SER A 420 14.53 -7.03 11.62
N PRO A 421 15.55 -7.90 11.68
CA PRO A 421 16.92 -7.43 11.80
C PRO A 421 17.11 -6.42 10.68
N SER A 422 17.52 -5.20 11.04
CA SER A 422 18.12 -4.29 10.07
C SER A 422 19.04 -5.17 9.21
N PRO A 423 18.80 -5.27 7.88
CA PRO A 423 19.54 -6.23 7.05
C PRO A 423 21.01 -5.97 7.32
N LYS A 424 21.75 -7.00 7.74
CA LYS A 424 23.16 -6.91 8.14
C LYS A 424 24.06 -6.38 7.03
#